data_AF-A0A349FDB5-F1
#
_entry.id   AF-A0A349FDB5-F1
#
_cell.length_a   1.000
_cell.length_b   1.000
_cell.length_c   1.000
_cell.angle_alpha   90.00
_cell.angle_beta   90.00
_cell.angle_gamma   90.00
#
_symmetry.space_group_name_H-M   'P 1'
#
loop_
_entity.id
_entity.type
_entity.pdbx_description
1 polymer ?
#
loop_
_entity_poly.entity_id
_entity_poly.type
_entity_poly.pdbx_seq_one_letter_code
_entity_poly.pdbx_strand_id
1 'polypeptide(L)'
;MKKYALALAIAATTLAGCKTTTAYIDAADDKTNIVAALSYADFNKAANELADEIIASKLMTHPQADAGGRYIVYVNNIENDTMQRLDTDQLTKSVRVKLLQSGKFLVTTVFGEDDATKKMRELKDSKMVKQS
;
A
#
# COMPACT_ATOMS: atom_id res chain seq x y z
N MET A 1 -6.85 16.79 61.09
CA MET A 1 -5.75 16.23 60.27
C MET A 1 -6.19 15.06 59.38
N LYS A 2 -6.81 13.98 59.91
CA LYS A 2 -7.29 12.83 59.09
C LYS A 2 -8.23 13.19 57.92
N LYS A 3 -9.12 14.18 58.09
CA LYS A 3 -10.09 14.61 57.06
C LYS A 3 -9.43 15.32 55.87
N TYR A 4 -8.35 16.07 56.11
CA TYR A 4 -7.58 16.73 55.05
C TYR A 4 -6.68 15.75 54.29
N ALA A 5 -6.13 14.75 54.98
CA ALA A 5 -5.36 13.67 54.35
C ALA A 5 -6.21 12.84 53.38
N LEU A 6 -7.48 12.58 53.73
CA LEU A 6 -8.41 11.86 52.86
C LEU A 6 -8.78 12.67 51.60
N ALA A 7 -9.01 13.97 51.74
CA ALA A 7 -9.29 14.85 50.61
C ALA A 7 -8.09 14.96 49.64
N LEU A 8 -6.86 15.00 50.18
CA LEU A 8 -5.64 15.04 49.37
C LEU A 8 -5.40 13.73 48.60
N ALA A 9 -5.74 12.58 49.21
CA ALA A 9 -5.65 11.28 48.56
C ALA A 9 -6.64 11.13 47.41
N ILE A 10 -7.89 11.60 47.58
CA ILE A 10 -8.90 11.58 46.52
C ILE A 10 -8.50 12.52 45.37
N ALA A 11 -7.99 13.71 45.68
CA ALA A 11 -7.47 14.63 44.67
C ALA A 11 -6.26 14.05 43.90
N ALA A 12 -5.39 13.28 44.54
CA ALA A 12 -4.26 12.66 43.87
C ALA A 12 -4.69 11.59 42.84
N THR A 13 -5.83 10.92 43.06
CA THR A 13 -6.35 9.92 42.11
C THR A 13 -6.97 10.52 40.85
N THR A 14 -7.40 11.79 40.88
CA THR A 14 -7.95 12.47 39.70
C THR A 14 -6.86 13.01 38.77
N LEU A 15 -5.60 13.07 39.22
CA LEU A 15 -4.44 13.39 38.37
C LEU A 15 -3.86 12.16 37.63
N ALA A 16 -4.34 10.95 37.93
CA ALA A 16 -4.01 9.75 37.17
C ALA A 16 -4.85 9.72 35.88
N GLY A 17 -4.50 10.58 34.92
CA GLY A 17 -5.08 10.54 33.58
C GLY A 17 -4.71 9.23 32.87
N CYS A 18 -5.64 8.67 32.09
CA CYS A 18 -5.34 7.57 31.18
C CYS A 18 -4.18 7.99 30.26
N LYS A 19 -3.01 7.36 30.43
CA LYS A 19 -1.87 7.54 29.54
C LYS A 19 -2.22 6.92 28.19
N THR A 20 -2.70 7.72 27.25
CA THR A 20 -2.81 7.30 25.85
C THR A 20 -1.40 7.13 25.30
N THR A 21 -0.93 5.89 25.24
CA THR A 21 0.36 5.57 24.63
C THR A 21 0.24 5.72 23.11
N THR A 22 0.90 6.72 22.54
CA THR A 22 1.03 6.80 21.08
C THR A 22 2.01 5.73 20.63
N ALA A 23 1.53 4.75 19.87
CA ALA A 23 2.35 3.72 19.24
C ALA A 23 2.42 3.99 17.74
N TYR A 24 3.57 3.73 17.14
CA TYR A 24 3.67 3.64 15.69
C TYR A 24 2.98 2.35 15.28
N ILE A 25 1.88 2.46 14.52
CA ILE A 25 1.17 1.29 14.02
C ILE A 25 1.89 0.87 12.74
N ASP A 26 2.50 -0.32 12.78
CA ASP A 26 3.02 -0.95 11.58
C ASP A 26 1.82 -1.44 10.74
N ALA A 27 1.80 -1.04 9.47
CA ALA A 27 0.77 -1.49 8.54
C ALA A 27 0.82 -3.01 8.31
N ALA A 28 1.96 -3.65 8.58
CA ALA A 28 2.14 -5.09 8.48
C ALA A 28 1.79 -5.85 9.78
N ASP A 29 1.55 -5.17 10.90
CA ASP A 29 1.22 -5.82 12.18
C ASP A 29 -0.27 -6.17 12.25
N ASP A 30 -0.58 -7.39 11.86
CA ASP A 30 -1.91 -8.01 11.86
C ASP A 30 -2.43 -8.38 13.26
N LYS A 31 -1.68 -8.08 14.34
CA LYS A 31 -2.14 -8.29 15.73
C LYS A 31 -2.58 -7.00 16.40
N THR A 32 -1.93 -5.88 16.11
CA THR A 32 -2.22 -4.59 16.75
C THR A 32 -2.96 -3.62 15.82
N ASN A 33 -2.83 -3.77 14.51
CA ASN A 33 -3.54 -2.98 13.50
C ASN A 33 -4.90 -3.60 13.12
N ILE A 34 -5.68 -4.02 14.11
CA ILE A 34 -7.01 -4.59 13.90
C ILE A 34 -8.05 -3.50 14.12
N VAL A 35 -8.67 -3.06 13.03
CA VAL A 35 -9.84 -2.18 13.07
C VAL A 35 -11.12 -3.00 12.91
N ALA A 36 -12.23 -2.49 13.45
CA ALA A 36 -13.53 -3.15 13.37
C ALA A 36 -14.12 -3.21 11.94
N ALA A 37 -13.50 -2.53 10.99
CA ALA A 37 -13.87 -2.48 9.57
C ALA A 37 -12.68 -2.88 8.70
N LEU A 38 -12.93 -3.08 7.40
CA LEU A 38 -11.86 -3.34 6.42
C LEU A 38 -10.85 -2.19 6.40
N SER A 39 -9.58 -2.52 6.58
CA SER A 39 -8.47 -1.57 6.59
C SER A 39 -7.71 -1.54 5.27
N TYR A 40 -6.89 -0.51 5.08
CA TYR A 40 -5.92 -0.49 3.99
C TYR A 40 -4.95 -1.68 4.03
N ALA A 41 -4.56 -2.15 5.22
CA ALA A 41 -3.67 -3.29 5.38
C ALA A 41 -4.30 -4.57 4.81
N ASP A 42 -5.61 -4.75 4.99
CA ASP A 42 -6.34 -5.91 4.45
C ASP A 42 -6.36 -5.90 2.93
N PHE A 43 -6.66 -4.75 2.31
CA PHE A 43 -6.64 -4.62 0.85
C PHE A 43 -5.22 -4.78 0.27
N ASN A 44 -4.22 -4.24 0.96
CA ASN A 44 -2.82 -4.41 0.56
C ASN A 44 -2.38 -5.88 0.66
N LYS A 45 -2.76 -6.57 1.73
CA LYS A 45 -2.50 -8.01 1.90
C LYS A 45 -3.17 -8.82 0.79
N ALA A 46 -4.46 -8.61 0.55
CA ALA A 46 -5.20 -9.31 -0.49
C ALA A 46 -4.61 -9.06 -1.89
N ALA A 47 -4.23 -7.82 -2.22
CA ALA A 47 -3.59 -7.49 -3.48
C ALA A 47 -2.22 -8.19 -3.64
N ASN A 48 -1.45 -8.27 -2.57
CA ASN A 48 -0.15 -8.94 -2.56
C ASN A 48 -0.27 -10.46 -2.67
N GLU A 49 -1.27 -11.07 -2.03
CA GLU A 49 -1.58 -12.50 -2.15
C GLU A 49 -2.03 -12.85 -3.57
N LEU A 50 -2.89 -12.03 -4.19
CA LEU A 50 -3.28 -12.17 -5.59
C LEU A 50 -2.05 -12.15 -6.53
N ALA A 51 -1.14 -11.20 -6.30
CA ALA A 51 0.09 -11.13 -7.09
C ALA A 51 0.97 -12.39 -6.90
N ASP A 52 1.05 -12.92 -5.67
CA ASP A 52 1.77 -14.17 -5.39
C ASP A 52 1.16 -15.36 -6.13
N GLU A 53 -0.17 -15.46 -6.18
CA GLU A 53 -0.85 -16.52 -6.93
C GLU A 53 -0.56 -16.45 -8.44
N ILE A 54 -0.55 -15.25 -9.01
CA ILE A 54 -0.18 -15.02 -10.42
C ILE A 54 1.28 -15.45 -10.65
N ILE A 55 2.19 -15.08 -9.76
CA ILE A 55 3.61 -15.43 -9.86
C ILE A 55 3.81 -16.94 -9.72
N ALA A 56 3.11 -17.59 -8.78
CA ALA A 56 3.21 -19.02 -8.52
C ALA A 56 2.59 -19.88 -9.63
N SER A 57 1.65 -19.33 -10.40
CA SER A 57 1.01 -20.04 -11.50
C SER A 57 2.03 -20.53 -12.53
N LYS A 58 2.03 -21.85 -12.76
CA LYS A 58 2.88 -22.49 -13.78
C LYS A 58 2.53 -22.02 -15.19
N LEU A 59 1.25 -21.74 -15.44
CA LEU A 59 0.75 -21.23 -16.72
C LEU A 59 1.25 -19.82 -17.04
N MET A 60 1.67 -19.07 -16.02
CA MET A 60 2.23 -17.72 -16.15
C MET A 60 3.77 -17.73 -16.22
N THR A 61 4.35 -18.85 -16.65
CA THR A 61 5.80 -18.99 -16.88
C THR A 61 6.06 -19.02 -18.37
N HIS A 62 6.90 -18.10 -18.85
CA HIS A 62 7.22 -18.01 -20.28
C HIS A 62 7.92 -19.30 -20.74
N PRO A 63 7.60 -19.87 -21.93
CA PRO A 63 8.23 -21.10 -22.41
C PRO A 63 9.75 -21.02 -22.54
N GLN A 64 10.27 -19.81 -22.73
CA GLN A 64 11.71 -19.52 -22.81
C GLN A 64 12.26 -18.85 -21.54
N ALA A 65 11.66 -19.10 -20.37
CA ALA A 65 12.10 -18.50 -19.11
C ALA A 65 13.59 -18.79 -18.81
N ASP A 66 14.07 -19.99 -19.14
CA ASP A 66 15.49 -20.38 -18.98
C ASP A 66 16.46 -19.54 -19.83
N ALA A 67 15.97 -18.96 -20.93
CA ALA A 67 16.71 -18.04 -21.79
C ALA A 67 16.42 -16.55 -21.46
N GLY A 68 15.74 -16.26 -20.35
CA GLY A 68 15.37 -14.92 -19.91
C GLY A 68 14.08 -14.36 -20.52
N GLY A 69 13.26 -15.21 -21.16
CA GLY A 69 11.95 -14.81 -21.69
C GLY A 69 10.98 -14.43 -20.58
N ARG A 70 10.24 -13.32 -20.78
CA ARG A 70 9.29 -12.75 -19.81
C ARG A 70 8.02 -12.32 -20.52
N TYR A 71 6.87 -12.50 -19.88
CA TYR A 71 5.62 -11.97 -20.41
C TYR A 71 5.52 -10.47 -20.18
N ILE A 72 5.10 -9.73 -21.20
CA ILE A 72 4.76 -8.32 -21.06
C ILE A 72 3.30 -8.25 -20.61
N VAL A 73 3.08 -7.69 -19.42
CA VAL A 73 1.76 -7.60 -18.80
C VAL A 73 1.40 -6.15 -18.53
N TYR A 74 0.14 -5.83 -18.78
CA TYR A 74 -0.46 -4.57 -18.38
C TYR A 74 -1.34 -4.82 -17.15
N VAL A 75 -1.06 -4.10 -16.07
CA VAL A 75 -1.87 -4.14 -14.85
C VAL A 75 -2.68 -2.86 -14.80
N ASN A 76 -4.00 -2.98 -14.96
CA ASN A 76 -4.90 -1.84 -14.89
C ASN A 76 -4.99 -1.27 -13.46
N ASN A 77 -5.48 -0.04 -13.34
CA ASN A 77 -5.76 0.56 -12.04
C ASN A 77 -6.90 -0.17 -11.34
N ILE A 78 -6.76 -0.40 -10.04
CA ILE A 78 -7.81 -0.96 -9.19
C ILE A 78 -8.92 0.08 -9.04
N GLU A 79 -10.14 -0.31 -9.42
CA GLU A 79 -11.33 0.51 -9.29
C GLU A 79 -11.86 0.43 -7.85
N ASN A 80 -12.16 1.58 -7.26
CA ASN A 80 -12.79 1.66 -5.96
C ASN A 80 -14.31 1.73 -6.11
N ASP A 81 -14.97 0.57 -6.09
CA ASP A 81 -16.43 0.46 -6.08
C ASP A 81 -16.97 0.32 -4.65
N THR A 82 -16.48 1.19 -3.75
CA THR A 82 -16.94 1.22 -2.35
C THR A 82 -17.31 2.64 -1.96
N MET A 83 -18.08 2.75 -0.87
CA MET A 83 -18.43 4.05 -0.30
C MET A 83 -17.23 4.76 0.39
N GLN A 84 -16.13 4.05 0.62
CA GLN A 84 -14.96 4.55 1.34
C GLN A 84 -13.93 5.10 0.35
N ARG A 85 -13.21 6.16 0.71
CA ARG A 85 -12.12 6.67 -0.13
C ARG A 85 -10.84 5.89 0.13
N LEU A 86 -10.55 4.95 -0.75
CA LEU A 86 -9.34 4.12 -0.74
C LEU A 86 -8.30 4.66 -1.71
N ASP A 87 -7.03 4.65 -1.32
CA ASP A 87 -5.90 4.93 -2.21
C ASP A 87 -5.56 3.66 -3.02
N THR A 88 -6.28 3.45 -4.12
CA THR A 88 -6.10 2.28 -4.98
C THR A 88 -4.90 2.39 -5.92
N ASP A 89 -4.31 3.58 -6.05
CA ASP A 89 -3.08 3.79 -6.82
C ASP A 89 -1.90 3.08 -6.15
N GLN A 90 -1.79 3.21 -4.83
CA GLN A 90 -0.76 2.48 -4.07
C GLN A 90 -0.92 0.96 -4.16
N LEU A 91 -2.16 0.46 -4.09
CA LEU A 91 -2.43 -0.97 -4.25
C LEU A 91 -2.01 -1.47 -5.63
N THR A 92 -2.39 -0.73 -6.68
CA THR A 92 -2.02 -1.05 -8.06
C THR A 92 -0.51 -1.05 -8.24
N LYS A 93 0.18 -0.03 -7.70
CA LYS A 93 1.64 0.09 -7.75
C LYS A 93 2.34 -1.04 -6.99
N SER A 94 1.82 -1.46 -5.84
CA SER A 94 2.34 -2.61 -5.10
C SER A 94 2.31 -3.88 -5.96
N VAL A 95 1.17 -4.18 -6.59
CA VAL A 95 1.05 -5.34 -7.49
C VAL A 95 2.03 -5.24 -8.66
N ARG A 96 2.12 -4.08 -9.31
CA ARG A 96 3.06 -3.85 -10.43
C ARG A 96 4.51 -4.09 -10.00
N VAL A 97 4.93 -3.54 -8.86
CA VAL A 97 6.28 -3.71 -8.32
C VAL A 97 6.55 -5.18 -8.01
N LYS A 98 5.62 -5.87 -7.36
CA LYS A 98 5.76 -7.27 -6.99
C LYS A 98 5.89 -8.20 -8.20
N LEU A 99 5.05 -8.00 -9.22
CA LEU A 99 5.17 -8.73 -10.49
C LEU A 99 6.51 -8.45 -11.19
N LEU A 100 6.99 -7.21 -11.19
CA LEU A 100 8.28 -6.85 -11.78
C LEU A 100 9.46 -7.50 -11.01
N GLN A 101 9.41 -7.46 -9.68
CA GLN A 101 10.43 -8.04 -8.80
C GLN A 101 10.50 -9.57 -8.90
N SER A 102 9.41 -10.23 -9.27
CA SER A 102 9.41 -11.69 -9.51
C SER A 102 10.36 -12.12 -10.64
N GLY A 103 10.75 -11.20 -11.53
CA GLY A 103 11.58 -11.50 -12.70
C GLY A 103 10.85 -12.26 -13.82
N LYS A 104 9.60 -12.71 -13.61
CA LYS A 104 8.81 -13.45 -14.61
C LYS A 104 8.09 -12.54 -15.60
N PHE A 105 7.87 -11.28 -15.23
CA PHE A 105 7.04 -10.34 -15.97
C PHE A 105 7.76 -9.03 -16.26
N LEU A 106 7.42 -8.43 -17.40
CA LEU A 106 7.70 -7.04 -17.73
C LEU A 106 6.39 -6.27 -17.62
N VAL A 107 6.32 -5.31 -16.72
CA VAL A 107 5.09 -4.52 -16.52
C VAL A 107 5.14 -3.30 -17.43
N THR A 108 4.09 -3.12 -18.24
CA THR A 108 3.94 -1.94 -19.11
C THR A 108 2.87 -1.00 -18.57
N THR A 109 3.06 0.31 -18.74
CA THR A 109 2.08 1.36 -18.45
C THR A 109 1.52 2.00 -19.72
N VAL A 110 1.78 1.40 -20.88
CA VAL A 110 1.42 2.01 -22.18
C VAL A 110 -0.09 2.03 -22.44
N PHE A 111 -0.85 1.09 -21.86
CA PHE A 111 -2.31 0.97 -22.06
C PHE A 111 -3.15 1.64 -20.97
N GLY A 112 -2.50 2.08 -19.89
CA GLY A 112 -3.10 2.84 -18.81
C GLY A 112 -2.13 3.90 -18.39
N GLU A 113 -2.36 5.11 -18.85
CA GLU A 113 -1.51 6.24 -18.54
C GLU A 113 -1.45 6.42 -17.02
N ASP A 114 -0.30 6.08 -16.42
CA ASP A 114 0.01 6.52 -15.06
C ASP A 114 0.20 8.03 -15.13
N ASP A 115 -0.41 8.73 -14.18
CA ASP A 115 -0.44 10.19 -14.08
C ASP A 115 0.98 10.78 -14.11
N ALA A 116 1.95 10.06 -13.52
CA ALA A 116 3.37 10.41 -13.57
C ALA A 116 4.00 10.19 -14.96
N THR A 117 3.62 9.14 -15.68
CA THR A 117 4.11 8.87 -17.04
C THR A 117 3.57 9.90 -18.02
N LYS A 118 2.29 10.27 -17.88
CA LYS A 118 1.66 11.35 -18.63
C LYS A 118 2.36 12.68 -18.38
N LYS A 119 2.50 13.08 -17.11
CA LYS A 119 3.21 14.30 -16.70
C LYS A 119 4.66 14.30 -17.19
N MET A 120 5.36 13.17 -17.15
CA MET A 120 6.72 13.09 -17.71
C MET A 120 6.70 13.35 -19.22
N ARG A 121 5.80 12.72 -19.98
CA ARG A 121 5.71 12.92 -21.43
C ARG A 121 5.39 14.39 -21.75
N GLU A 122 4.43 14.98 -21.03
CA GLU A 122 4.10 16.40 -21.14
C GLU A 122 5.30 17.30 -20.80
N LEU A 123 6.05 17.00 -19.74
CA LEU A 123 7.25 17.74 -19.34
C LEU A 123 8.38 17.60 -20.37
N LYS A 124 8.64 16.39 -20.86
CA LYS A 124 9.58 16.12 -21.96
C LYS A 124 9.20 16.91 -23.21
N ASP A 125 7.91 17.03 -23.48
CA ASP A 125 7.41 17.77 -24.64
C ASP A 125 7.33 19.28 -24.43
N SER A 126 7.47 19.74 -23.19
CA SER A 126 7.47 21.16 -22.82
C SER A 126 8.70 21.91 -23.34
N LYS A 127 8.51 23.20 -23.65
CA LYS A 127 9.60 24.09 -24.10
C LYS A 127 10.71 24.26 -23.05
N MET A 128 10.42 24.06 -21.77
CA MET A 128 11.40 24.23 -20.68
C MET A 128 12.47 23.13 -20.68
N VAL A 129 12.10 21.89 -21.03
CA VAL A 129 13.05 20.75 -21.07
C VAL A 129 13.75 20.67 -22.43
N LYS A 130 13.09 21.09 -23.52
CA LYS A 130 13.66 21.09 -24.88
C LYS A 130 14.69 22.21 -25.14
N GLN A 131 14.95 23.09 -24.18
CA GLN A 131 15.89 24.21 -24.31
C GLN A 131 17.31 23.94 -23.76
N SER A 132 17.57 22.75 -23.22
CA SER A 132 18.92 22.29 -22.84
C SER A 132 19.57 21.46 -23.95
#